data_AF-A0A0W0VE70-F1
#
_entry.id   AF-A0A0W0VE70-F1
#
_cell.length_a   1.000
_cell.length_b   1.000
_cell.length_c   1.000
_cell.angle_alpha   90.00
_cell.angle_beta   90.00
_cell.angle_gamma   90.00
#
_symmetry.space_group_name_H-M   'P 1'
#
loop_
_entity.id
_entity.type
_entity.pdbx_description
1 polymer ?
#
loop_
_entity_poly.entity_id
_entity_poly.type
_entity_poly.pdbx_seq_one_letter_code
_entity_poly.pdbx_strand_id
1 'polypeptide(L)'
;MGLEINLQLGKWAKQRTQQLVPFSTNKAGATVEQSLLLGMVRRKHPKLMKHQIASWSVSPNPADNVEDHHNRFIGFTDNVGYRHIDTLGNFTFWMRSARLKTGAGWHSDGTVKTFFHDVENNAKNSIKYGIGNCGELSAIAFLLLLECPLKYVKGEYIRVEKINITYPGDHCFVIIGREASSDLRDPSTWGPDAVICDPWGNINVAVQGQLSKKRSARIPIFNYILDNLADKDLLFRALDYNVGAGHSGRWKMKNRGDLRFCSDYSSKPQNIPFFNTGGFKLNASSAGGAKEDERVVPLSSISN
;
A
#
# COMPACT_ATOMS: atom_id res chain seq x y z
N MET A 1 -7.46 9.11 25.16
CA MET A 1 -7.30 10.10 24.07
C MET A 1 -6.71 9.44 22.83
N GLY A 2 -5.87 8.41 22.98
CA GLY A 2 -5.27 7.69 21.87
C GLY A 2 -6.26 7.09 20.87
N LEU A 3 -7.38 6.51 21.33
CA LEU A 3 -8.35 5.86 20.43
C LEU A 3 -8.88 6.78 19.32
N GLU A 4 -9.25 8.02 19.65
CA GLU A 4 -9.80 8.96 18.67
C GLU A 4 -8.75 9.33 17.61
N ILE A 5 -7.51 9.58 18.05
CA ILE A 5 -6.38 9.85 17.14
C ILE A 5 -6.13 8.65 16.23
N ASN A 6 -6.10 7.43 16.80
CA ASN A 6 -5.88 6.20 16.04
C ASN A 6 -6.99 5.94 15.02
N LEU A 7 -8.25 6.22 15.37
CA LEU A 7 -9.38 6.14 14.45
C LEU A 7 -9.26 7.16 13.32
N GLN A 8 -8.84 8.41 13.60
CA GLN A 8 -8.64 9.43 12.58
C GLN A 8 -7.49 9.07 11.62
N LEU A 9 -6.36 8.60 12.16
CA LEU A 9 -5.23 8.11 11.39
C LEU A 9 -5.62 6.95 10.48
N GLY A 10 -6.29 5.93 11.03
CA GLY A 10 -6.73 4.78 10.25
C GLY A 10 -7.76 5.16 9.18
N LYS A 11 -8.70 6.07 9.49
CA LYS A 11 -9.65 6.59 8.50
C LYS A 11 -8.94 7.30 7.36
N TRP A 12 -7.99 8.17 7.66
CA TRP A 12 -7.19 8.87 6.67
C TRP A 12 -6.38 7.90 5.80
N ALA A 13 -5.62 6.99 6.41
CA ALA A 13 -4.81 6.01 5.69
C ALA A 13 -5.67 5.11 4.79
N LYS A 14 -6.83 4.67 5.28
CA LYS A 14 -7.81 3.88 4.52
C LYS A 14 -8.31 4.62 3.29
N GLN A 15 -8.83 5.84 3.47
CA GLN A 15 -9.38 6.65 2.39
C GLN A 15 -8.31 7.00 1.36
N ARG A 16 -7.13 7.41 1.81
CA ARG A 16 -6.03 7.75 0.91
C ARG A 16 -5.56 6.52 0.14
N THR A 17 -5.43 5.37 0.78
CA THR A 17 -5.08 4.11 0.09
C THR A 17 -6.06 3.80 -1.05
N GLN A 18 -7.37 3.91 -0.79
CA GLN A 18 -8.41 3.65 -1.80
C GLN A 18 -8.40 4.68 -2.94
N GLN A 19 -8.02 5.94 -2.66
CA GLN A 19 -7.82 6.94 -3.71
C GLN A 19 -6.61 6.63 -4.59
N LEU A 20 -5.51 6.14 -3.99
CA LEU A 20 -4.28 5.83 -4.71
C LEU A 20 -4.38 4.54 -5.52
N VAL A 21 -5.17 3.59 -5.04
CA VAL A 21 -5.37 2.27 -5.65
C VAL A 21 -6.87 1.96 -5.64
N PRO A 22 -7.62 2.45 -6.65
CA PRO A 22 -9.07 2.26 -6.71
C PRO A 22 -9.48 0.86 -7.17
N PHE A 23 -8.57 0.10 -7.80
CA PHE A 23 -8.88 -1.21 -8.37
C PHE A 23 -8.30 -2.37 -7.54
N SER A 24 -9.07 -3.45 -7.42
CA SER A 24 -8.67 -4.65 -6.69
C SER A 24 -9.14 -5.92 -7.38
N THR A 25 -8.34 -6.99 -7.36
CA THR A 25 -8.63 -8.25 -8.04
C THR A 25 -9.29 -9.31 -7.16
N ASN A 26 -9.47 -9.05 -5.86
CA ASN A 26 -10.09 -10.00 -4.93
C ASN A 26 -11.63 -9.91 -4.91
N LYS A 27 -12.23 -8.99 -5.68
CA LYS A 27 -13.67 -9.00 -5.92
C LYS A 27 -13.98 -10.01 -7.02
N ALA A 28 -15.08 -10.74 -6.89
CA ALA A 28 -15.56 -11.60 -7.99
C ALA A 28 -15.66 -10.76 -9.27
N GLY A 29 -15.16 -11.31 -10.40
CA GLY A 29 -15.17 -10.60 -11.69
C GLY A 29 -13.94 -9.74 -11.99
N ALA A 30 -12.78 -10.02 -11.40
CA ALA A 30 -11.54 -9.37 -11.81
C ALA A 30 -11.22 -9.65 -13.29
N THR A 31 -10.93 -8.60 -14.07
CA THR A 31 -10.65 -8.76 -15.51
C THR A 31 -9.25 -9.35 -15.76
N VAL A 32 -8.99 -9.75 -17.01
CA VAL A 32 -7.66 -10.26 -17.40
C VAL A 32 -6.59 -9.17 -17.26
N GLU A 33 -6.91 -7.91 -17.57
CA GLU A 33 -6.06 -6.74 -17.40
C GLU A 33 -5.70 -6.50 -15.94
N GLN A 34 -6.71 -6.57 -15.07
CA GLN A 34 -6.52 -6.44 -13.63
C GLN A 34 -5.58 -7.54 -13.11
N SER A 35 -5.79 -8.79 -13.56
CA SER A 35 -4.90 -9.91 -13.25
C SER A 35 -3.48 -9.70 -13.77
N LEU A 36 -3.33 -9.20 -15.00
CA LEU A 36 -2.05 -8.90 -15.64
C LEU A 36 -1.29 -7.83 -14.84
N LEU A 37 -1.94 -6.70 -14.55
CA LEU A 37 -1.34 -5.58 -13.83
C LEU A 37 -0.99 -5.94 -12.39
N LEU A 38 -1.81 -6.73 -11.70
CA LEU A 38 -1.43 -7.28 -10.39
C LEU A 38 -0.22 -8.23 -10.51
N GLY A 39 -0.14 -9.02 -11.58
CA GLY A 39 1.07 -9.76 -11.93
C GLY A 39 2.30 -8.86 -12.07
N MET A 40 2.14 -7.68 -12.69
CA MET A 40 3.19 -6.67 -12.81
C MET A 40 3.60 -6.05 -11.47
N VAL A 41 2.67 -5.96 -10.50
CA VAL A 41 2.96 -5.57 -9.11
C VAL A 41 3.82 -6.63 -8.43
N ARG A 42 3.40 -7.91 -8.49
CA ARG A 42 3.93 -8.98 -7.62
C ARG A 42 5.10 -9.77 -8.16
N ARG A 43 5.28 -9.86 -9.48
CA ARG A 43 6.18 -10.84 -10.11
C ARG A 43 7.38 -10.20 -10.78
N LYS A 44 8.52 -10.89 -10.76
CA LYS A 44 9.73 -10.43 -11.44
C LYS A 44 9.57 -10.68 -12.93
N HIS A 45 9.52 -9.57 -13.66
CA HIS A 45 9.48 -9.61 -15.12
C HIS A 45 10.76 -9.08 -15.73
N PRO A 46 11.16 -9.63 -16.88
CA PRO A 46 12.26 -9.11 -17.67
C PRO A 46 12.01 -7.69 -18.17
N LYS A 47 13.08 -6.95 -18.49
CA LYS A 47 12.96 -5.55 -18.95
C LYS A 47 12.17 -5.45 -20.25
N LEU A 48 12.51 -6.28 -21.25
CA LEU A 48 11.84 -6.29 -22.55
C LEU A 48 10.32 -6.46 -22.41
N MET A 49 9.91 -7.49 -21.67
CA MET A 49 8.51 -7.77 -21.41
C MET A 49 7.77 -6.64 -20.68
N LYS A 50 8.42 -5.98 -19.70
CA LYS A 50 7.83 -4.79 -19.05
C LYS A 50 7.59 -3.65 -20.04
N HIS A 51 8.50 -3.45 -20.99
CA HIS A 51 8.33 -2.43 -22.03
C HIS A 51 7.19 -2.79 -22.98
N GLN A 52 7.08 -4.06 -23.37
CA GLN A 52 6.00 -4.56 -24.21
C GLN A 52 4.63 -4.39 -23.53
N ILE A 53 4.46 -4.86 -22.30
CA ILE A 53 3.20 -4.70 -21.56
C ILE A 53 2.84 -3.22 -21.40
N ALA A 54 3.82 -2.37 -21.10
CA ALA A 54 3.60 -0.93 -20.99
C ALA A 54 3.28 -0.24 -22.33
N SER A 55 3.37 -0.93 -23.47
CA SER A 55 2.97 -0.45 -24.80
C SER A 55 1.55 -0.87 -25.19
N TRP A 56 0.98 -1.86 -24.50
CA TRP A 56 -0.35 -2.40 -24.83
C TRP A 56 -1.53 -1.54 -24.35
N SER A 57 -1.26 -0.41 -23.68
CA SER A 57 -2.29 0.53 -23.17
C SER A 57 -3.36 -0.15 -22.32
N VAL A 58 -2.94 -1.08 -21.46
CA VAL A 58 -3.82 -1.85 -20.57
C VAL A 58 -4.32 -0.96 -19.42
N SER A 59 -5.64 -0.94 -19.19
CA SER A 59 -6.26 -0.21 -18.07
C SER A 59 -6.74 -1.17 -16.97
N PRO A 60 -6.52 -0.85 -15.68
CA PRO A 60 -7.12 -1.59 -14.56
C PRO A 60 -8.61 -1.27 -14.38
N ASN A 61 -9.15 -0.26 -15.07
CA ASN A 61 -10.56 0.13 -15.01
C ASN A 61 -11.40 -0.76 -15.94
N PRO A 62 -12.35 -1.56 -15.42
CA PRO A 62 -13.20 -2.39 -16.26
C PRO A 62 -14.01 -1.60 -17.28
N ALA A 63 -14.38 -0.35 -16.99
CA ALA A 63 -15.14 0.49 -17.91
C ALA A 63 -14.35 0.91 -19.16
N ASP A 64 -13.01 0.84 -19.11
CA ASP A 64 -12.16 1.10 -20.27
C ASP A 64 -12.02 -0.15 -21.17
N ASN A 65 -12.49 -1.31 -20.71
CA ASN A 65 -12.41 -2.60 -21.40
C ASN A 65 -13.80 -2.91 -22.00
N VAL A 66 -14.11 -2.26 -23.12
CA VAL A 66 -15.38 -2.44 -23.87
C VAL A 66 -15.59 -3.87 -24.39
N GLU A 67 -14.54 -4.67 -24.47
CA GLU A 67 -14.57 -6.07 -24.92
C GLU A 67 -13.80 -6.97 -23.95
N ASP A 68 -14.16 -8.25 -23.90
CA ASP A 68 -13.37 -9.25 -23.20
C ASP A 68 -12.05 -9.51 -23.94
N HIS A 69 -10.96 -8.90 -23.48
CA HIS A 69 -9.66 -9.10 -24.08
C HIS A 69 -9.02 -10.45 -23.70
N HIS A 70 -9.68 -11.32 -22.94
CA HIS A 70 -9.12 -12.63 -22.58
C HIS A 70 -8.64 -13.39 -23.82
N ASN A 71 -9.42 -13.35 -24.90
CA ASN A 71 -9.12 -14.05 -26.16
C ASN A 71 -8.38 -13.17 -27.18
N ARG A 72 -8.00 -11.93 -26.82
CA ARG A 72 -7.25 -11.05 -27.70
C ARG A 72 -5.84 -11.60 -27.91
N PHE A 73 -5.48 -11.83 -29.17
CA PHE A 73 -4.11 -12.22 -29.51
C PHE A 73 -3.13 -11.06 -29.31
N ILE A 74 -1.99 -11.38 -28.70
CA ILE A 74 -0.88 -10.47 -28.46
C ILE A 74 0.42 -11.09 -28.98
N GLY A 75 1.26 -10.25 -29.56
CA GLY A 75 2.64 -10.61 -29.90
C GLY A 75 3.58 -10.15 -28.80
N PHE A 76 4.46 -11.02 -28.31
CA PHE A 76 5.51 -10.65 -27.37
C PHE A 76 6.83 -11.35 -27.66
N THR A 77 7.91 -10.86 -27.06
CA THR A 77 9.25 -11.41 -27.22
C THR A 77 9.77 -11.76 -25.84
N ASP A 78 10.22 -13.00 -25.68
CA ASP A 78 10.80 -13.43 -24.40
C ASP A 78 12.25 -12.94 -24.22
N ASN A 79 12.93 -13.44 -23.21
CA ASN A 79 14.27 -12.96 -22.85
C ASN A 79 15.38 -13.48 -23.73
N VAL A 80 15.11 -14.53 -24.50
CA VAL A 80 16.07 -15.13 -25.41
C VAL A 80 15.81 -14.67 -26.85
N GLY A 81 14.81 -13.79 -27.05
CA GLY A 81 14.51 -13.18 -28.34
C GLY A 81 13.48 -13.93 -29.16
N TYR A 82 12.90 -15.03 -28.66
CA TYR A 82 11.86 -15.74 -29.40
C TYR A 82 10.56 -14.94 -29.38
N ARG A 83 9.94 -14.87 -30.55
CA ARG A 83 8.65 -14.21 -30.74
C ARG A 83 7.53 -15.22 -30.49
N HIS A 84 6.58 -14.82 -29.66
CA HIS A 84 5.39 -15.58 -29.30
C HIS A 84 4.14 -14.84 -29.79
N ILE A 85 3.11 -15.60 -30.14
CA ILE A 85 1.76 -15.10 -30.39
C ILE A 85 0.83 -15.97 -29.55
N ASP A 86 0.10 -15.36 -28.62
CA ASP A 86 -0.81 -16.07 -27.74
C ASP A 86 -1.98 -15.14 -27.33
N THR A 87 -2.98 -15.67 -26.67
CA THR A 87 -4.06 -14.88 -26.07
C THR A 87 -3.56 -14.14 -24.82
N LEU A 88 -4.16 -12.99 -24.50
CA LEU A 88 -3.85 -12.24 -23.28
C LEU A 88 -4.14 -13.07 -22.03
N GLY A 89 -5.18 -13.91 -22.06
CA GLY A 89 -5.51 -14.86 -21.00
C GLY A 89 -4.37 -15.84 -20.72
N ASN A 90 -3.89 -16.54 -21.76
CA ASN A 90 -2.78 -17.49 -21.64
C ASN A 90 -1.48 -16.81 -21.19
N PHE A 91 -1.16 -15.64 -21.75
CA PHE A 91 0.00 -14.86 -21.32
C PHE A 91 -0.10 -14.45 -19.85
N THR A 92 -1.28 -14.01 -19.41
CA THR A 92 -1.52 -13.64 -18.01
C THR A 92 -1.38 -14.84 -17.09
N PHE A 93 -1.89 -16.01 -17.50
CA PHE A 93 -1.70 -17.26 -16.77
C PHE A 93 -0.23 -17.64 -16.68
N TRP A 94 0.51 -17.59 -17.79
CA TRP A 94 1.95 -17.83 -17.82
C TRP A 94 2.71 -16.86 -16.89
N MET A 95 2.35 -15.57 -16.85
CA MET A 95 2.93 -14.61 -15.91
C MET A 95 2.69 -14.95 -14.44
N ARG A 96 1.61 -15.67 -14.09
CA ARG A 96 1.36 -16.09 -12.70
C ARG A 96 2.40 -17.10 -12.21
N SER A 97 2.98 -17.88 -13.12
CA SER A 97 4.06 -18.83 -12.84
C SER A 97 5.43 -18.17 -12.66
N ALA A 98 5.57 -16.88 -13.01
CA ALA A 98 6.83 -16.16 -12.82
C ALA A 98 7.23 -16.05 -11.34
N ARG A 99 8.52 -15.89 -11.06
CA ARG A 99 9.04 -15.76 -9.69
C ARG A 99 8.46 -14.52 -8.99
N LEU A 100 8.02 -14.68 -7.74
CA LEU A 100 7.61 -13.54 -6.89
C LEU A 100 8.74 -12.52 -6.71
N LYS A 101 8.39 -11.23 -6.63
CA LYS A 101 9.32 -10.18 -6.21
C LYS A 101 9.66 -10.29 -4.74
N THR A 102 8.72 -10.75 -3.93
CA THR A 102 8.88 -10.97 -2.49
C THR A 102 9.79 -12.16 -2.21
N GLY A 103 10.46 -12.15 -1.06
CA GLY A 103 11.30 -13.26 -0.61
C GLY A 103 12.69 -12.84 -0.16
N ALA A 104 13.28 -13.71 0.66
CA ALA A 104 14.63 -13.57 1.19
C ALA A 104 15.67 -13.56 0.06
N GLY A 105 16.78 -12.88 0.31
CA GLY A 105 17.91 -12.80 -0.61
C GLY A 105 18.55 -11.42 -0.61
N TRP A 106 19.17 -11.11 -1.73
CA TRP A 106 20.05 -9.95 -1.87
C TRP A 106 19.55 -9.03 -2.98
N HIS A 107 19.74 -7.73 -2.78
CA HIS A 107 19.66 -6.75 -3.86
C HIS A 107 20.87 -6.89 -4.78
N SER A 108 20.80 -6.31 -5.98
CA SER A 108 21.90 -6.34 -6.96
C SER A 108 23.18 -5.65 -6.48
N ASP A 109 23.08 -4.78 -5.47
CA ASP A 109 24.20 -4.09 -4.83
C ASP A 109 24.73 -4.86 -3.60
N GLY A 110 24.34 -6.12 -3.42
CA GLY A 110 24.82 -6.96 -2.32
C GLY A 110 24.19 -6.66 -0.96
N THR A 111 23.20 -5.76 -0.86
CA THR A 111 22.50 -5.51 0.41
C THR A 111 21.38 -6.53 0.68
N VAL A 112 21.15 -6.88 1.95
CA VAL A 112 20.10 -7.86 2.33
C VAL A 112 18.71 -7.29 2.05
N LYS A 113 17.84 -8.13 1.49
CA LYS A 113 16.44 -7.81 1.25
C LYS A 113 15.58 -8.16 2.46
N THR A 114 15.22 -7.14 3.23
CA THR A 114 14.25 -7.22 4.33
C THR A 114 12.80 -7.28 3.87
N PHE A 115 11.91 -7.72 4.76
CA PHE A 115 10.46 -7.70 4.53
C PHE A 115 9.91 -6.27 4.38
N PHE A 116 10.52 -5.27 5.03
CA PHE A 116 10.13 -3.87 4.86
C PHE A 116 10.37 -3.37 3.43
N HIS A 117 11.48 -3.78 2.78
CA HIS A 117 11.70 -3.49 1.37
C HIS A 117 10.63 -4.10 0.45
N ASP A 118 10.04 -5.24 0.84
CA ASP A 118 8.96 -5.87 0.08
C ASP A 118 7.67 -5.07 0.20
N VAL A 119 7.33 -4.59 1.40
CA VAL A 119 6.21 -3.69 1.65
C VAL A 119 6.33 -2.40 0.84
N GLU A 120 7.48 -1.74 0.89
CA GLU A 120 7.79 -0.55 0.09
C GLU A 120 7.62 -0.78 -1.41
N ASN A 121 8.19 -1.86 -1.94
CA ASN A 121 8.11 -2.13 -3.38
C ASN A 121 6.69 -2.52 -3.81
N ASN A 122 5.93 -3.24 -2.98
CA ASN A 122 4.55 -3.57 -3.25
C ASN A 122 3.68 -2.32 -3.29
N ALA A 123 3.74 -1.47 -2.26
CA ALA A 123 2.98 -0.22 -2.22
C ALA A 123 3.28 0.67 -3.44
N LYS A 124 4.57 0.91 -3.71
CA LYS A 124 5.00 1.72 -4.85
C LYS A 124 4.48 1.19 -6.18
N ASN A 125 4.62 -0.12 -6.43
CA ASN A 125 4.18 -0.70 -7.69
C ASN A 125 2.65 -0.70 -7.80
N SER A 126 1.94 -0.88 -6.69
CA SER A 126 0.47 -0.87 -6.66
C SER A 126 -0.07 0.51 -7.01
N ILE A 127 0.50 1.56 -6.43
CA ILE A 127 0.20 2.96 -6.78
C ILE A 127 0.53 3.20 -8.25
N LYS A 128 1.72 2.79 -8.71
CA LYS A 128 2.14 2.92 -10.10
C LYS A 128 1.16 2.26 -11.08
N TYR A 129 0.52 1.15 -10.75
CA TYR A 129 -0.41 0.45 -11.65
C TYR A 129 -1.89 0.68 -11.29
N GLY A 130 -2.19 1.48 -10.26
CA GLY A 130 -3.53 1.72 -9.76
C GLY A 130 -4.25 0.46 -9.24
N ILE A 131 -3.53 -0.62 -8.91
CA ILE A 131 -4.14 -1.92 -8.58
C ILE A 131 -3.47 -2.65 -7.41
N GLY A 132 -4.27 -3.35 -6.59
CA GLY A 132 -3.78 -4.17 -5.48
C GLY A 132 -4.85 -4.99 -4.76
N ASN A 133 -4.44 -5.93 -3.91
CA ASN A 133 -5.34 -6.66 -2.99
C ASN A 133 -5.01 -6.33 -1.53
N CYS A 134 -5.54 -7.09 -0.57
CA CYS A 134 -5.29 -6.88 0.86
C CYS A 134 -3.80 -6.69 1.20
N GLY A 135 -2.90 -7.48 0.61
CA GLY A 135 -1.45 -7.37 0.83
C GLY A 135 -0.85 -6.04 0.37
N GLU A 136 -1.25 -5.56 -0.81
CA GLU A 136 -0.81 -4.28 -1.37
C GLU A 136 -1.45 -3.08 -0.69
N LEU A 137 -2.77 -3.12 -0.45
CA LEU A 137 -3.52 -2.05 0.18
C LEU A 137 -3.09 -1.85 1.63
N SER A 138 -2.88 -2.92 2.39
CA SER A 138 -2.31 -2.83 3.74
C SER A 138 -0.88 -2.29 3.73
N ALA A 139 -0.07 -2.60 2.70
CA ALA A 139 1.28 -2.05 2.56
C ALA A 139 1.25 -0.53 2.33
N ILE A 140 0.31 -0.03 1.52
CA ILE A 140 0.13 1.42 1.28
C ILE A 140 -0.35 2.10 2.56
N ALA A 141 -1.41 1.59 3.20
CA ALA A 141 -1.93 2.18 4.44
C ALA A 141 -0.87 2.24 5.53
N PHE A 142 -0.09 1.17 5.69
CA PHE A 142 1.01 1.11 6.63
C PHE A 142 2.06 2.20 6.33
N LEU A 143 2.52 2.32 5.09
CA LEU A 143 3.52 3.33 4.74
C LEU A 143 3.01 4.76 4.84
N LEU A 144 1.75 5.02 4.50
CA LEU A 144 1.13 6.33 4.70
C LEU A 144 1.17 6.74 6.19
N LEU A 145 0.94 5.80 7.11
CA LEU A 145 1.08 6.06 8.54
C LEU A 145 2.54 6.34 8.93
N LEU A 146 3.51 5.65 8.33
CA LEU A 146 4.92 5.94 8.56
C LEU A 146 5.35 7.31 7.99
N GLU A 147 4.70 7.79 6.93
CA GLU A 147 4.92 9.11 6.33
C GLU A 147 4.15 10.23 7.04
N CYS A 148 3.23 9.89 7.94
CA CYS A 148 2.39 10.86 8.63
C CYS A 148 3.27 11.79 9.51
N PRO A 149 3.22 13.11 9.29
CA PRO A 149 3.99 14.05 10.09
C PRO A 149 3.63 13.99 11.57
N LEU A 150 4.66 13.97 12.44
CA LEU A 150 4.49 13.84 13.89
C LEU A 150 3.59 14.93 14.52
N LYS A 151 3.48 16.10 13.88
CA LYS A 151 2.57 17.18 14.32
C LYS A 151 1.10 16.74 14.39
N TYR A 152 0.69 15.77 13.58
CA TYR A 152 -0.69 15.26 13.59
C TYR A 152 -0.97 14.26 14.72
N VAL A 153 0.09 13.74 15.35
CA VAL A 153 -0.02 12.86 16.53
C VAL A 153 0.45 13.54 17.80
N LYS A 154 0.63 14.87 17.78
CA LYS A 154 1.04 15.68 18.94
C LYS A 154 2.29 15.15 19.67
N GLY A 155 3.20 14.52 18.93
CA GLY A 155 4.42 13.92 19.49
C GLY A 155 4.22 12.57 20.20
N GLU A 156 3.02 11.98 20.15
CA GLU A 156 2.77 10.66 20.72
C GLU A 156 3.46 9.54 19.91
N TYR A 157 3.98 8.54 20.62
CA TYR A 157 4.52 7.32 20.04
C TYR A 157 3.38 6.33 19.76
N ILE A 158 2.81 6.43 18.55
CA ILE A 158 1.73 5.54 18.13
C ILE A 158 2.33 4.38 17.34
N ARG A 159 2.23 3.18 17.92
CA ARG A 159 2.64 1.91 17.30
C ARG A 159 1.75 1.58 16.11
N VAL A 160 2.34 1.14 15.01
CA VAL A 160 1.64 0.68 13.81
C VAL A 160 2.21 -0.63 13.33
N GLU A 161 1.33 -1.58 13.04
CA GLU A 161 1.73 -2.93 12.68
C GLU A 161 1.03 -3.41 11.42
N LYS A 162 1.79 -3.82 10.41
CA LYS A 162 1.23 -4.52 9.26
C LYS A 162 1.22 -6.01 9.55
N ILE A 163 0.03 -6.60 9.60
CA ILE A 163 -0.17 -8.03 9.83
C ILE A 163 -0.43 -8.74 8.51
N ASN A 164 0.11 -9.95 8.38
CA ASN A 164 -0.17 -10.89 7.30
C ASN A 164 -0.50 -12.27 7.90
N ILE A 165 -1.76 -12.67 7.78
CA ILE A 165 -2.29 -13.99 8.10
C ILE A 165 -2.01 -14.90 6.90
N THR A 166 -1.25 -15.99 7.07
CA THR A 166 -0.72 -16.76 5.92
C THR A 166 -1.29 -18.16 5.69
N TYR A 167 -1.72 -18.90 6.74
CA TYR A 167 -2.38 -20.21 6.58
C TYR A 167 -3.05 -20.70 7.87
N PRO A 168 -4.33 -21.09 7.88
CA PRO A 168 -5.22 -21.32 6.73
C PRO A 168 -5.88 -20.05 6.15
N GLY A 169 -5.73 -18.90 6.81
CA GLY A 169 -6.19 -17.62 6.28
C GLY A 169 -5.28 -17.04 5.20
N ASP A 170 -5.74 -15.98 4.52
CA ASP A 170 -4.95 -15.19 3.56
C ASP A 170 -5.43 -13.74 3.59
N HIS A 171 -5.04 -13.01 4.64
CA HIS A 171 -5.46 -11.62 4.78
C HIS A 171 -4.38 -10.75 5.40
N CYS A 172 -4.33 -9.50 4.94
CA CYS A 172 -3.41 -8.49 5.45
C CYS A 172 -4.17 -7.23 5.83
N PHE A 173 -3.82 -6.67 6.98
CA PHE A 173 -4.40 -5.45 7.52
C PHE A 173 -3.37 -4.68 8.36
N VAL A 174 -3.75 -3.50 8.85
CA VAL A 174 -2.91 -2.68 9.72
C VAL A 174 -3.57 -2.56 11.10
N ILE A 175 -2.78 -2.70 12.15
CA ILE A 175 -3.17 -2.38 13.54
C ILE A 175 -2.51 -1.06 13.92
N ILE A 176 -3.25 -0.19 14.60
CA ILE A 176 -2.79 1.11 15.09
C ILE A 176 -3.03 1.15 16.60
N GLY A 177 -2.01 1.53 17.38
CA GLY A 177 -2.11 1.76 18.82
C GLY A 177 -2.32 0.51 19.67
N ARG A 178 -1.83 -0.66 19.21
CA ARG A 178 -1.80 -1.87 20.04
C ARG A 178 -0.78 -1.72 21.18
N GLU A 179 -1.16 -2.14 22.38
CA GLU A 179 -0.25 -2.19 23.53
C GLU A 179 0.93 -3.12 23.27
N ALA A 180 2.16 -2.68 23.59
CA ALA A 180 3.35 -3.38 23.17
C ALA A 180 3.55 -4.76 23.82
N SER A 181 3.09 -4.92 25.05
CA SER A 181 3.13 -6.18 25.82
C SER A 181 1.94 -7.10 25.56
N SER A 182 0.96 -6.68 24.75
CA SER A 182 -0.22 -7.49 24.46
C SER A 182 0.11 -8.69 23.57
N ASP A 183 -0.72 -9.72 23.63
CA ASP A 183 -0.61 -10.88 22.76
C ASP A 183 -1.24 -10.57 21.40
N LEU A 184 -0.43 -10.60 20.34
CA LEU A 184 -0.89 -10.38 18.97
C LEU A 184 -1.93 -11.42 18.52
N ARG A 185 -1.99 -12.60 19.14
CA ARG A 185 -2.99 -13.65 18.84
C ARG A 185 -4.31 -13.46 19.59
N ASP A 186 -4.32 -12.61 20.63
CA ASP A 186 -5.50 -12.33 21.43
C ASP A 186 -5.85 -10.83 21.40
N PRO A 187 -6.77 -10.44 20.49
CA PRO A 187 -7.21 -9.05 20.36
C PRO A 187 -7.89 -8.46 21.60
N SER A 188 -8.31 -9.29 22.56
CA SER A 188 -8.82 -8.78 23.84
C SER A 188 -7.74 -8.12 24.68
N THR A 189 -6.47 -8.50 24.49
CA THR A 189 -5.32 -7.97 25.22
C THR A 189 -4.72 -6.72 24.58
N TRP A 190 -5.13 -6.33 23.37
CA TRP A 190 -4.49 -5.28 22.57
C TRP A 190 -4.57 -3.84 23.12
N GLY A 191 -5.30 -3.66 24.23
CA GLY A 191 -5.53 -2.37 24.85
C GLY A 191 -6.77 -1.63 24.31
N PRO A 192 -7.18 -0.54 24.98
CA PRO A 192 -8.38 0.22 24.66
C PRO A 192 -8.26 1.09 23.40
N ASP A 193 -7.04 1.48 23.04
CA ASP A 193 -6.76 2.39 21.93
C ASP A 193 -6.50 1.67 20.59
N ALA A 194 -6.54 0.33 20.58
CA ALA A 194 -6.25 -0.48 19.40
C ALA A 194 -7.32 -0.33 18.31
N VAL A 195 -6.86 -0.05 17.08
CA VAL A 195 -7.69 0.12 15.88
C VAL A 195 -7.22 -0.82 14.78
N ILE A 196 -8.16 -1.48 14.10
CA ILE A 196 -7.90 -2.18 12.84
C ILE A 196 -8.23 -1.23 11.68
N CYS A 197 -7.24 -1.00 10.82
CA CYS A 197 -7.37 -0.31 9.55
C CYS A 197 -7.19 -1.31 8.40
N ASP A 198 -8.26 -1.58 7.66
CA ASP A 198 -8.25 -2.47 6.50
C ASP A 198 -8.89 -1.76 5.29
N PRO A 199 -8.06 -1.19 4.39
CA PRO A 199 -8.55 -0.54 3.17
C PRO A 199 -9.22 -1.49 2.18
N TRP A 200 -8.88 -2.78 2.22
CA TRP A 200 -9.48 -3.77 1.34
C TRP A 200 -10.88 -4.17 1.84
N GLY A 201 -11.01 -4.48 3.13
CA GLY A 201 -12.29 -4.72 3.79
C GLY A 201 -13.15 -3.47 4.00
N ASN A 202 -12.61 -2.29 3.65
CA ASN A 202 -13.22 -0.98 3.85
C ASN A 202 -13.59 -0.66 5.31
N ILE A 203 -12.85 -1.20 6.27
CA ILE A 203 -13.09 -0.96 7.70
C ILE A 203 -11.99 -0.12 8.35
N ASN A 204 -12.40 0.65 9.34
CA ASN A 204 -11.53 1.33 10.29
C ASN A 204 -12.27 1.35 11.62
N VAL A 205 -11.91 0.45 12.55
CA VAL A 205 -12.72 0.18 13.74
C VAL A 205 -11.90 -0.01 15.00
N ALA A 206 -12.42 0.48 16.11
CA ALA A 206 -11.93 0.19 17.44
C ALA A 206 -12.11 -1.31 17.74
N VAL A 207 -11.04 -1.97 18.19
CA VAL A 207 -11.05 -3.41 18.47
C VAL A 207 -11.99 -3.73 19.62
N GLN A 208 -11.85 -3.02 20.74
CA GLN A 208 -12.73 -3.20 21.91
C GLN A 208 -14.20 -2.92 21.60
N GLY A 209 -14.47 -1.94 20.73
CA GLY A 209 -15.83 -1.64 20.27
C GLY A 209 -16.48 -2.75 19.43
N GLN A 210 -15.68 -3.63 18.80
CA GLN A 210 -16.20 -4.83 18.14
C GLN A 210 -16.29 -6.02 19.11
N LEU A 211 -15.33 -6.17 20.02
CA LEU A 211 -15.34 -7.25 21.01
C LEU A 211 -16.53 -7.16 21.97
N SER A 212 -16.97 -5.95 22.34
CA SER A 212 -18.15 -5.71 23.18
C SER A 212 -19.47 -6.10 22.52
N LYS A 213 -19.49 -6.27 21.19
CA LYS A 213 -20.67 -6.73 20.45
C LYS A 213 -20.75 -8.25 20.47
N LYS A 214 -21.99 -8.77 20.44
CA LYS A 214 -22.25 -10.18 20.11
C LYS A 214 -21.65 -10.50 18.74
N ARG A 215 -21.14 -11.72 18.56
CA ARG A 215 -20.46 -12.17 17.33
C ARG A 215 -21.28 -11.92 16.05
N SER A 216 -22.59 -12.13 16.10
CA SER A 216 -23.53 -11.89 14.99
C SER A 216 -23.70 -10.40 14.62
N ALA A 217 -23.37 -9.48 15.53
CA ALA A 217 -23.44 -8.03 15.32
C ALA A 217 -22.07 -7.40 14.99
N ARG A 218 -21.00 -8.20 14.98
CA ARG A 218 -19.66 -7.77 14.56
C ARG A 218 -19.59 -7.69 13.04
N ILE A 219 -18.67 -6.87 12.54
CA ILE A 219 -18.42 -6.80 11.10
C ILE A 219 -17.84 -8.13 10.61
N PRO A 220 -18.29 -8.71 9.49
CA PRO A 220 -17.85 -10.03 9.03
C PRO A 220 -16.32 -10.18 8.90
N ILE A 221 -15.64 -9.19 8.31
CA ILE A 221 -14.17 -9.24 8.16
C ILE A 221 -13.45 -9.20 9.50
N PHE A 222 -14.03 -8.57 10.53
CA PHE A 222 -13.47 -8.57 11.88
C PHE A 222 -13.56 -9.98 12.49
N ASN A 223 -14.70 -10.68 12.34
CA ASN A 223 -14.81 -12.07 12.78
C ASN A 223 -13.81 -12.97 12.06
N TYR A 224 -13.65 -12.82 10.73
CA TYR A 224 -12.65 -13.55 9.96
C TYR A 224 -11.23 -13.33 10.51
N ILE A 225 -10.86 -12.08 10.81
CA ILE A 225 -9.56 -11.75 11.41
C ILE A 225 -9.39 -12.46 12.77
N LEU A 226 -10.39 -12.39 13.66
CA LEU A 226 -10.29 -13.05 14.98
C LEU A 226 -10.11 -14.57 14.86
N ASP A 227 -10.93 -15.20 14.03
CA ASP A 227 -10.90 -16.65 13.84
C ASP A 227 -9.53 -17.12 13.33
N ASN A 228 -8.92 -16.32 12.45
CA ASN A 228 -7.62 -16.60 11.86
C ASN A 228 -6.45 -15.90 12.60
N LEU A 229 -6.64 -15.38 13.81
CA LEU A 229 -5.54 -14.94 14.69
C LEU A 229 -5.37 -15.90 15.87
N ALA A 230 -6.47 -16.50 16.33
CA ALA A 230 -6.50 -17.37 17.51
C ALA A 230 -5.87 -18.75 17.27
N ASP A 231 -5.73 -19.18 16.01
CA ASP A 231 -5.12 -20.46 15.69
C ASP A 231 -3.60 -20.43 15.93
N LYS A 232 -3.12 -21.34 16.79
CA LYS A 232 -1.74 -21.36 17.30
C LYS A 232 -0.74 -21.82 16.26
N ASP A 233 -1.20 -22.54 15.23
CA ASP A 233 -0.39 -23.09 14.16
C ASP A 233 -0.17 -22.08 13.02
N LEU A 234 -0.83 -20.92 13.09
CA LEU A 234 -0.64 -19.82 12.17
C LEU A 234 0.75 -19.18 12.30
N LEU A 235 1.43 -19.11 11.16
CA LEU A 235 2.51 -18.17 10.94
C LEU A 235 1.91 -16.82 10.54
N PHE A 236 2.20 -15.77 11.31
CA PHE A 236 1.99 -14.40 10.86
C PHE A 236 3.32 -13.71 10.62
N ARG A 237 3.32 -12.78 9.67
CA ARG A 237 4.41 -11.80 9.53
C ARG A 237 3.90 -10.46 10.01
N ALA A 238 4.56 -9.93 11.04
CA ALA A 238 4.34 -8.59 11.53
C ALA A 238 5.52 -7.69 11.14
N LEU A 239 5.23 -6.49 10.69
CA LEU A 239 6.19 -5.38 10.71
C LEU A 239 5.66 -4.35 11.68
N ASP A 240 6.52 -3.86 12.54
CA ASP A 240 6.18 -2.98 13.63
C ASP A 240 7.05 -1.73 13.61
N TYR A 241 6.40 -0.58 13.58
CA TYR A 241 7.02 0.74 13.49
C TYR A 241 6.17 1.76 14.24
N ASN A 242 6.65 3.00 14.33
CA ASN A 242 5.86 4.12 14.83
C ASN A 242 5.36 4.98 13.68
N VAL A 243 4.22 5.63 13.89
CA VAL A 243 3.77 6.73 13.03
C VAL A 243 4.91 7.74 12.84
N GLY A 244 5.13 8.19 11.61
CA GLY A 244 6.20 9.14 11.29
C GLY A 244 7.62 8.54 11.17
N ALA A 245 7.79 7.21 11.28
CA ALA A 245 9.10 6.57 11.15
C ALA A 245 9.74 6.73 9.74
N GLY A 246 8.93 7.02 8.71
CA GLY A 246 9.34 7.15 7.33
C GLY A 246 9.76 5.83 6.69
N HIS A 247 10.60 5.93 5.65
CA HIS A 247 11.04 4.78 4.85
C HIS A 247 12.42 4.24 5.23
N SER A 248 12.73 3.06 4.70
CA SER A 248 14.05 2.42 4.79
C SER A 248 15.15 3.32 4.23
N GLY A 249 16.38 3.13 4.71
CA GLY A 249 17.55 3.80 4.14
C GLY A 249 17.67 3.57 2.63
N ARG A 250 17.32 2.37 2.16
CA ARG A 250 17.33 2.03 0.73
C ARG A 250 16.32 2.82 -0.10
N TRP A 251 15.15 3.12 0.43
CA TRP A 251 14.18 3.99 -0.23
C TRP A 251 14.79 5.37 -0.48
N LYS A 252 15.41 5.95 0.56
CA LYS A 252 16.09 7.25 0.52
C LYS A 252 17.27 7.25 -0.45
N MET A 253 18.12 6.22 -0.43
CA MET A 253 19.23 6.07 -1.38
C MET A 253 18.79 6.02 -2.85
N LYS A 254 17.56 5.57 -3.12
CA LYS A 254 16.98 5.54 -4.47
C LYS A 254 16.29 6.86 -4.85
N ASN A 255 16.46 7.91 -4.04
CA ASN A 255 15.84 9.22 -4.19
C ASN A 255 14.34 9.14 -4.48
N ARG A 256 13.64 8.26 -3.74
CA ARG A 256 12.20 8.10 -3.87
C ARG A 256 11.49 9.08 -2.96
N GLY A 257 10.52 9.79 -3.51
CA GLY A 257 9.66 10.72 -2.77
C GLY A 257 8.70 10.02 -1.83
N ASP A 258 7.75 10.80 -1.33
CA ASP A 258 6.69 10.35 -0.44
C ASP A 258 5.53 9.75 -1.24
N LEU A 259 4.91 8.66 -0.77
CA LEU A 259 3.79 8.03 -1.44
C LEU A 259 2.57 8.97 -1.56
N ARG A 260 2.46 9.98 -0.69
CA ARG A 260 1.40 11.01 -0.76
C ARG A 260 1.48 11.81 -2.06
N PHE A 261 2.67 11.98 -2.66
CA PHE A 261 2.90 12.76 -3.87
C PHE A 261 3.18 11.84 -5.08
N CYS A 262 2.10 11.25 -5.61
CA CYS A 262 2.17 10.19 -6.63
C CYS A 262 2.79 10.57 -7.97
N SER A 263 3.03 11.86 -8.22
CA SER A 263 3.69 12.36 -9.44
C SER A 263 5.03 11.68 -9.72
N ASP A 264 5.70 11.20 -8.67
CA ASP A 264 7.05 10.61 -8.76
C ASP A 264 7.04 9.15 -9.25
N TYR A 265 5.88 8.49 -9.27
CA TYR A 265 5.77 7.04 -9.51
C TYR A 265 5.16 6.67 -10.85
N SER A 266 4.45 7.59 -11.50
CA SER A 266 3.97 7.47 -12.87
C SER A 266 4.83 8.31 -13.82
N SER A 267 5.98 7.77 -14.24
CA SER A 267 6.83 8.42 -15.26
C SER A 267 6.22 8.44 -16.67
N LYS A 268 4.96 8.01 -16.81
CA LYS A 268 4.16 8.14 -18.02
C LYS A 268 2.85 8.80 -17.60
N PRO A 269 2.29 9.74 -18.37
CA PRO A 269 0.89 10.11 -18.21
C PRO A 269 0.13 8.80 -18.37
N GLN A 270 -0.35 8.27 -17.25
CA GLN A 270 -1.28 7.18 -17.34
C GLN A 270 -2.49 7.81 -18.00
N ASN A 271 -2.83 7.35 -19.20
CA ASN A 271 -4.18 7.49 -19.76
C ASN A 271 -5.15 6.67 -18.89
N ILE A 272 -5.08 6.85 -17.57
CA ILE A 272 -6.10 6.50 -16.60
C ILE A 272 -6.87 7.80 -16.46
N PRO A 273 -8.09 7.89 -17.02
CA PRO A 273 -8.89 9.11 -17.06
C PRO A 273 -8.97 9.82 -15.70
N PHE A 274 -8.94 9.05 -14.61
CA PHE A 274 -9.03 9.52 -13.24
C PHE A 274 -7.93 10.53 -12.82
N PHE A 275 -6.70 10.41 -13.34
CA PHE A 275 -5.63 11.37 -13.04
C PHE A 275 -5.68 12.64 -13.91
N ASN A 276 -6.39 12.57 -15.05
CA ASN A 276 -6.56 13.70 -15.97
C ASN A 276 -7.86 14.48 -15.70
N THR A 277 -8.81 13.94 -14.93
CA THR A 277 -10.08 14.60 -14.60
C THR A 277 -10.04 15.28 -13.24
N GLY A 278 -9.16 16.28 -13.05
CA GLY A 278 -9.36 17.43 -12.14
C GLY A 278 -9.84 17.20 -10.70
N GLY A 279 -9.62 16.03 -10.10
CA GLY A 279 -10.16 15.67 -8.78
C GLY A 279 -9.26 16.13 -7.64
N PHE A 280 -9.73 17.13 -6.88
CA PHE A 280 -9.16 17.69 -5.64
C PHE A 280 -7.93 18.60 -5.80
N LYS A 281 -8.21 19.90 -6.01
CA LYS A 281 -7.31 20.97 -5.55
C LYS A 281 -7.31 20.95 -4.02
N LEU A 282 -6.14 20.80 -3.41
CA LEU A 282 -5.96 21.16 -2.00
C LEU A 282 -6.28 22.66 -1.89
N ASN A 283 -7.34 23.03 -1.15
CA ASN A 283 -7.56 24.41 -0.78
C ASN A 283 -6.42 24.83 0.16
N ALA A 284 -5.34 25.34 -0.43
CA ALA A 284 -4.34 26.13 0.26
C ALA A 284 -4.89 27.54 0.47
N SER A 285 -5.91 27.69 1.33
CA SER A 285 -6.44 28.99 1.72
C SER A 285 -7.12 28.93 3.07
N SER A 286 -6.33 28.73 4.12
CA SER A 286 -6.63 29.20 5.48
C SER A 286 -5.37 29.31 6.34
N ALA A 287 -4.26 29.77 5.75
CA ALA A 287 -3.13 30.31 6.51
C ALA A 287 -3.20 31.84 6.35
N GLY A 288 -3.99 32.46 7.23
CA GLY A 288 -4.01 33.90 7.39
C GLY A 288 -2.69 34.39 7.96
N GLY A 289 -2.13 35.39 7.28
CA GLY A 289 -1.32 36.50 7.77
C GLY A 289 -0.39 36.29 8.98
N ALA A 290 0.91 36.31 8.71
CA ALA A 290 1.80 37.32 9.27
C ALA A 290 2.98 37.50 8.30
N LYS A 291 3.09 38.70 7.72
CA LYS A 291 4.32 39.15 7.04
C LYS A 291 5.24 39.67 8.15
N GLU A 292 6.36 39.01 8.38
CA GLU A 292 7.48 39.64 9.09
C GLU A 292 8.40 40.28 8.06
N ASP A 293 8.56 41.60 8.22
CA ASP A 293 9.53 42.46 7.58
C ASP A 293 10.93 42.09 8.10
N GLU A 294 11.77 41.47 7.29
CA GLU A 294 13.22 41.45 7.53
C GLU A 294 13.89 42.50 6.63
N ARG A 295 14.16 43.66 7.23
CA ARG A 295 15.12 44.65 6.72
C ARG A 295 16.33 44.74 7.66
N VAL A 296 17.46 44.27 7.12
CA VAL A 296 18.85 44.80 7.22
C VAL A 296 19.48 44.69 8.63
N VAL A 297 20.71 44.23 8.86
CA VAL A 297 22.02 44.84 8.52
C VAL A 297 23.14 43.79 8.70
N PRO A 298 24.21 43.80 7.88
CA PRO A 298 25.37 42.92 8.04
C PRO A 298 26.32 43.40 9.15
N LEU A 299 26.79 42.48 10.00
CA LEU A 299 27.85 42.73 10.98
C LEU A 299 29.23 42.49 10.34
N SER A 300 29.90 43.59 9.99
CA SER A 300 31.35 43.63 9.87
C SER A 300 31.99 43.83 11.25
N SER A 301 32.94 42.95 11.57
CA SER A 301 34.17 43.16 12.35
C SER A 301 34.22 44.29 13.39
N ILE A 302 34.63 43.96 14.62
CA ILE A 302 35.85 44.48 15.26
C ILE A 302 36.22 43.57 16.45
N SER A 303 37.45 43.08 16.39
CA SER A 303 38.25 42.62 17.53
C SER A 303 38.92 43.82 18.19
N ASN A 304 38.76 43.95 19.51
CA ASN A 304 39.79 44.27 20.51
C ASN A 304 39.16 44.21 21.90
#